data_AF-A0A1Q5RYB6-F1
#
_entry.id   AF-A0A1Q5RYB6-F1
#
_cell.length_a   1.000
_cell.length_b   1.000
_cell.length_c   1.000
_cell.angle_alpha   90.00
_cell.angle_beta   90.00
_cell.angle_gamma   90.00
#
_symmetry.space_group_name_H-M   'P 1'
#
loop_
_entity.id
_entity.type
_entity.pdbx_description
1 polymer ?
#
loop_
_entity_poly.entity_id
_entity_poly.type
_entity_poly.pdbx_seq_one_letter_code
_entity_poly.pdbx_strand_id
1 'polypeptide(L)'
;MNFQVTVLKILVSYPEGFAVMTDLKRDMAFLATSGRDWADRTKRLASRVPNLDIFSQGLVTRESGGWKITEKGRLVLELMEARPGADELLAGATTERVTVPVLPRRLTVERAKRRRERSERRREAPELARANAS
;
A
#
# COMPACT_ATOMS: atom_id res chain seq x y z
N MET A 1 -11.25 9.78 -7.55
CA MET A 1 -10.70 8.76 -6.62
C MET A 1 -11.82 8.28 -5.73
N ASN A 2 -11.92 6.97 -5.48
CA ASN A 2 -12.87 6.44 -4.51
C ASN A 2 -12.18 6.26 -3.15
N PHE A 3 -12.67 6.97 -2.12
CA PHE A 3 -12.08 6.97 -0.78
C PHE A 3 -12.09 5.58 -0.14
N GLN A 4 -13.22 4.88 -0.18
CA GLN A 4 -13.36 3.60 0.51
C GLN A 4 -12.46 2.51 -0.09
N VAL A 5 -12.41 2.44 -1.43
CA VAL A 5 -11.49 1.54 -2.12
C VAL A 5 -10.03 1.89 -1.81
N THR A 6 -9.72 3.18 -1.71
CA THR A 6 -8.37 3.63 -1.34
C THR A 6 -7.99 3.12 0.04
N VAL A 7 -8.87 3.25 1.04
CA VAL A 7 -8.60 2.76 2.39
C VAL A 7 -8.32 1.26 2.37
N LEU A 8 -9.12 0.46 1.67
CA LEU A 8 -8.86 -0.98 1.54
C LEU A 8 -7.51 -1.28 0.87
N LYS A 9 -7.16 -0.55 -0.21
CA LYS A 9 -5.88 -0.69 -0.92
C LYS A 9 -4.67 -0.30 -0.07
N ILE A 10 -4.79 0.75 0.74
CA ILE A 10 -3.73 1.12 1.68
C ILE A 10 -3.57 0.01 2.71
N LEU A 11 -4.65 -0.38 3.39
CA LEU A 11 -4.60 -1.35 4.48
C LEU A 11 -4.01 -2.70 4.04
N VAL A 12 -4.42 -3.25 2.88
CA VAL A 12 -3.86 -4.52 2.37
C VAL A 12 -2.35 -4.43 2.07
N SER A 13 -1.83 -3.23 1.84
CA SER A 13 -0.40 -2.98 1.56
C SER A 13 0.44 -2.87 2.84
N TYR A 14 -0.20 -2.74 4.01
CA TYR A 14 0.48 -2.69 5.31
C TYR A 14 0.64 -4.10 5.89
N PRO A 15 1.70 -4.35 6.68
CA PRO A 15 1.83 -5.57 7.47
C PRO A 15 0.58 -5.78 8.34
N GLU A 16 0.15 -7.04 8.47
CA GLU A 16 -1.07 -7.42 9.21
C GLU A 16 -2.38 -6.77 8.72
N GLY A 17 -2.34 -6.00 7.63
CA GLY A 17 -3.51 -5.23 7.18
C GLY A 17 -3.83 -4.01 8.03
N PHE A 18 -2.90 -3.54 8.87
CA PHE A 18 -3.14 -2.48 9.85
C PHE A 18 -2.32 -1.23 9.55
N ALA A 19 -2.97 -0.06 9.62
CA ALA A 19 -2.29 1.24 9.56
C ALA A 19 -2.77 2.15 10.68
N VAL A 20 -1.83 2.80 11.36
CA VAL A 20 -2.14 3.88 12.30
C VAL A 20 -2.67 5.10 11.54
N MET A 21 -3.46 5.93 12.23
CA MET A 21 -4.15 7.07 11.60
C MET A 21 -3.18 8.06 10.92
N THR A 22 -1.98 8.26 11.46
CA THR A 22 -0.96 9.16 10.88
C THR A 22 -0.46 8.66 9.53
N ASP A 23 -0.22 7.35 9.43
CA ASP A 23 0.30 6.71 8.22
C ASP A 23 -0.79 6.59 7.16
N LEU A 24 -2.01 6.21 7.57
CA LEU A 24 -3.17 6.21 6.68
C LEU A 24 -3.42 7.60 6.07
N LYS A 25 -3.36 8.67 6.87
CA LYS A 25 -3.50 10.05 6.37
C LYS A 25 -2.37 10.44 5.41
N ARG A 26 -1.13 10.07 5.70
CA ARG A 26 0.02 10.35 4.83
C ARG A 26 -0.16 9.68 3.47
N ASP A 27 -0.52 8.41 3.45
CA ASP A 27 -0.66 7.66 2.20
C ASP A 27 -1.86 8.13 1.40
N MET A 28 -2.96 8.50 2.07
CA MET A 28 -4.09 9.15 1.40
C MET A 28 -3.68 10.48 0.75
N ALA A 29 -2.90 11.31 1.43
CA ALA A 29 -2.42 12.57 0.85
C ALA A 29 -1.52 12.32 -0.37
N PHE A 30 -0.64 11.32 -0.30
CA PHE A 30 0.18 10.92 -1.45
C PHE A 30 -0.68 10.47 -2.64
N LEU A 31 -1.66 9.60 -2.39
CA LEU A 31 -2.54 9.08 -3.44
C LEU A 31 -3.47 10.15 -4.02
N ALA A 32 -3.89 11.13 -3.22
CA ALA A 32 -4.66 12.28 -3.70
C ALA A 32 -3.88 13.12 -4.72
N THR A 33 -2.55 13.11 -4.65
CA THR A 33 -1.66 13.80 -5.62
C THR A 33 -1.25 12.95 -6.82
N SER A 34 -1.64 11.66 -6.87
CA SER A 34 -1.21 10.71 -7.91
C SER A 34 -1.90 10.89 -9.27
N GLY A 35 -2.76 11.91 -9.43
CA GLY A 35 -3.38 12.23 -10.71
C GLY A 35 -4.53 11.32 -11.13
N ARG A 36 -4.92 11.41 -12.42
CA ARG A 36 -6.12 10.77 -12.98
C ARG A 36 -6.07 9.25 -12.99
N ASP A 37 -4.90 8.66 -13.23
CA ASP A 37 -4.77 7.20 -13.37
C ASP A 37 -5.22 6.46 -12.11
N TRP A 38 -4.77 6.92 -10.94
CA TRP A 38 -5.20 6.35 -9.66
C TRP A 38 -6.70 6.61 -9.39
N ALA A 39 -7.16 7.82 -9.69
CA ALA A 39 -8.54 8.22 -9.49
C ALA A 39 -9.52 7.35 -10.32
N ASP A 40 -9.16 7.05 -11.57
CA ASP A 40 -9.95 6.23 -12.48
C ASP A 40 -9.88 4.76 -12.10
N ARG A 41 -8.71 4.26 -11.71
CA ARG A 41 -8.56 2.87 -11.22
C ARG A 41 -9.46 2.59 -10.02
N THR A 42 -9.42 3.45 -9.00
CA THR A 42 -10.25 3.28 -7.79
C THR A 42 -11.73 3.44 -8.08
N LYS A 43 -12.11 4.28 -9.06
CA LYS A 43 -13.50 4.41 -9.51
C LYS A 43 -13.98 3.12 -10.20
N ARG A 44 -13.18 2.53 -11.09
CA ARG A 44 -13.50 1.26 -11.77
C ARG A 44 -13.67 0.10 -10.79
N LEU A 45 -12.81 0.03 -9.77
CA LEU A 45 -12.95 -0.97 -8.70
C LEU A 45 -14.27 -0.78 -7.94
N ALA A 46 -14.58 0.45 -7.53
CA ALA A 46 -15.83 0.74 -6.81
C ALA A 46 -17.09 0.40 -7.62
N SER A 47 -17.05 0.51 -8.95
CA SER A 47 -18.17 0.12 -9.82
C SER A 47 -18.49 -1.37 -9.79
N ARG A 48 -17.58 -2.24 -9.35
CA ARG A 48 -17.80 -3.70 -9.26
C ARG A 48 -18.64 -4.10 -8.04
N VAL A 49 -18.65 -3.27 -7.00
CA VAL A 49 -19.46 -3.48 -5.80
C VAL A 49 -20.26 -2.20 -5.54
N PRO A 50 -21.46 -2.08 -6.14
CA PRO A 50 -22.35 -0.96 -5.89
C PRO A 50 -22.69 -0.86 -4.40
N ASN A 51 -22.88 0.38 -3.92
CA ASN A 51 -23.21 0.65 -2.51
C ASN A 51 -22.17 0.11 -1.51
N LEU A 52 -20.89 0.08 -1.90
CA LEU A 52 -19.80 -0.21 -0.98
C LEU A 52 -19.84 0.76 0.20
N ASP A 53 -19.88 0.20 1.41
CA ASP A 53 -19.73 0.91 2.68
C ASP A 53 -18.82 0.10 3.60
N ILE A 54 -17.53 0.38 3.53
CA ILE A 54 -16.50 -0.39 4.26
C ILE A 54 -16.68 -0.38 5.78
N PHE A 55 -17.36 0.63 6.34
CA PHE A 55 -17.57 0.78 7.77
C PHE A 55 -18.80 -0.01 8.20
N SER A 56 -19.96 0.28 7.60
CA SER A 56 -21.22 -0.38 7.94
C SER A 56 -21.21 -1.87 7.58
N GLN A 57 -20.46 -2.26 6.54
CA GLN A 57 -20.33 -3.66 6.12
C GLN A 57 -19.25 -4.43 6.90
N GLY A 58 -18.52 -3.79 7.83
CA GLY A 58 -17.49 -4.44 8.65
C GLY A 58 -16.28 -4.93 7.85
N LEU A 59 -15.94 -4.24 6.75
CA LEU A 59 -14.77 -4.57 5.93
C LEU A 59 -13.47 -4.07 6.56
N VAL A 60 -13.58 -3.12 7.48
CA VAL A 60 -12.50 -2.62 8.32
C VAL A 60 -12.94 -2.59 9.78
N THR A 61 -11.99 -2.81 10.69
CA THR A 61 -12.17 -2.65 12.13
C THR A 61 -11.28 -1.54 12.64
N ARG A 62 -11.76 -0.82 13.65
CA ARG A 62 -10.96 0.17 14.37
C ARG A 62 -10.14 -0.55 15.43
N GLU A 63 -8.83 -0.43 15.36
CA GLU A 63 -7.89 -0.92 16.38
C GLU A 63 -7.12 0.25 16.99
N SER A 64 -6.52 0.08 18.15
CA SER A 64 -5.86 1.10 18.99
C SER A 64 -4.99 2.10 18.20
N GLY A 65 -5.59 3.20 17.76
CA GLY A 65 -4.94 4.30 17.03
C GLY A 65 -4.98 4.21 15.50
N GLY A 66 -5.64 3.20 14.93
CA GLY A 66 -5.65 2.95 13.50
C GLY A 66 -6.84 2.16 12.99
N TRP A 67 -6.68 1.63 11.78
CA TRP A 67 -7.66 0.79 11.12
C TRP A 67 -6.98 -0.49 10.65
N LYS A 68 -7.73 -1.58 10.67
CA LYS A 68 -7.33 -2.88 10.15
C LYS A 68 -8.35 -3.38 9.15
N ILE A 69 -7.88 -3.95 8.05
CA ILE A 69 -8.76 -4.66 7.12
C ILE A 69 -9.16 -6.03 7.71
N THR A 70 -10.44 -6.35 7.67
CA THR A 70 -10.94 -7.66 8.09
C THR A 70 -10.73 -8.69 6.98
N GLU A 71 -10.86 -9.98 7.31
CA GLU A 71 -10.82 -11.04 6.30
C GLU A 71 -11.92 -10.84 5.24
N LYS A 72 -13.13 -10.48 5.67
CA LYS A 72 -14.24 -10.09 4.78
C LYS A 72 -13.83 -8.94 3.86
N GLY A 73 -13.14 -7.92 4.39
CA GLY A 73 -12.62 -6.81 3.59
C GLY A 73 -11.61 -7.25 2.52
N ARG A 74 -10.74 -8.21 2.84
CA ARG A 74 -9.79 -8.79 1.87
C ARG A 74 -10.51 -9.53 0.75
N LEU A 75 -11.49 -10.38 1.09
CA LEU A 75 -12.28 -11.12 0.10
C LEU A 75 -13.09 -10.19 -0.82
N VAL A 76 -13.71 -9.14 -0.26
CA VAL A 76 -14.40 -8.14 -1.07
C VAL A 76 -13.42 -7.41 -1.99
N LEU A 77 -12.25 -7.03 -1.48
CA LEU A 77 -11.23 -6.39 -2.29
C LEU A 77 -10.72 -7.33 -3.41
N GLU A 78 -10.54 -8.61 -3.13
CA GLU A 78 -10.15 -9.62 -4.12
C GLU A 78 -11.23 -9.78 -5.21
N LEU A 79 -12.51 -9.87 -4.82
CA LEU A 79 -13.63 -9.88 -5.76
C LEU A 79 -13.65 -8.61 -6.64
N MET A 80 -13.39 -7.46 -6.02
CA MET A 80 -13.27 -6.20 -6.74
C MET A 80 -12.08 -6.17 -7.68
N GLU A 81 -11.01 -6.93 -7.44
CA GLU A 81 -9.81 -6.97 -8.30
C GLU A 81 -9.86 -8.09 -9.33
N ALA A 82 -10.65 -9.14 -9.09
CA ALA A 82 -10.87 -10.25 -10.00
C ALA A 82 -11.29 -9.73 -11.38
N ARG A 83 -10.55 -10.10 -12.42
CA ARG A 83 -10.83 -9.64 -13.78
C ARG A 83 -12.03 -10.44 -14.33
N PRO A 84 -13.16 -9.81 -14.69
CA PRO A 84 -14.10 -10.46 -15.60
C PRO A 84 -13.37 -10.59 -16.95
N GLY A 85 -13.05 -11.81 -17.37
CA GLY A 85 -12.35 -12.08 -18.64
C GLY A 85 -10.84 -12.30 -18.55
N ALA A 86 -10.31 -12.85 -17.46
CA ALA A 86 -8.92 -13.33 -17.43
C ALA A 86 -8.60 -14.43 -18.47
N ASP A 87 -9.61 -15.05 -19.10
CA ASP A 87 -9.43 -16.01 -20.20
C ASP A 87 -9.20 -15.38 -21.58
N GLU A 88 -9.52 -14.09 -21.79
CA GLU A 88 -9.54 -13.53 -23.16
C GLU A 88 -8.29 -12.70 -23.52
N LEU A 89 -7.31 -12.61 -22.62
CA LEU A 89 -6.08 -11.83 -22.86
C LEU A 89 -4.81 -12.67 -22.98
N LEU A 90 -4.94 -14.00 -23.06
CA LEU A 90 -3.85 -14.88 -23.54
C LEU A 90 -3.82 -15.02 -25.07
N ALA A 91 -4.78 -14.45 -25.81
CA ALA A 91 -4.91 -14.61 -27.26
C ALA A 91 -4.46 -13.38 -28.10
N GLY A 92 -3.79 -12.38 -27.51
CA GLY A 92 -3.50 -11.10 -28.18
C GLY A 92 -2.03 -10.67 -28.28
N ALA A 93 -1.07 -11.45 -27.78
CA ALA A 93 0.35 -11.07 -27.82
C ALA A 93 1.23 -12.17 -28.41
N THR A 94 0.98 -12.51 -29.67
CA THR A 94 1.90 -13.31 -30.50
C THR A 94 2.59 -12.41 -31.51
N THR A 95 3.60 -11.68 -31.07
CA THR A 95 4.84 -11.25 -31.80
C THR A 95 5.58 -10.35 -30.81
N GLU A 96 6.83 -10.54 -30.42
CA GLU A 96 7.97 -11.10 -31.12
C GLU A 96 8.98 -11.61 -30.07
N ARG A 97 9.58 -12.77 -30.35
CA ARG A 97 10.63 -13.40 -29.55
C ARG A 97 11.89 -12.54 -29.64
N VAL A 98 12.29 -11.90 -28.53
CA VAL A 98 13.70 -11.57 -28.29
C VAL A 98 14.14 -12.38 -27.06
N THR A 99 14.98 -13.36 -27.33
CA THR A 99 15.60 -14.25 -26.35
C THR A 99 16.65 -13.50 -25.53
N VAL A 100 16.45 -13.42 -24.22
CA VAL A 100 17.50 -13.17 -23.23
C VAL A 100 17.19 -14.02 -21.99
N PRO A 101 18.08 -14.93 -21.55
CA PRO A 101 17.79 -15.80 -20.42
C PRO A 101 18.20 -15.08 -19.12
N VAL A 102 17.24 -14.58 -18.33
CA VAL A 102 17.55 -14.02 -17.00
C VAL A 102 16.44 -14.35 -15.99
N LEU A 103 16.77 -15.36 -15.17
CA LEU A 103 16.57 -15.51 -13.71
C LEU A 103 15.20 -15.21 -13.04
N PRO A 104 14.79 -16.01 -12.04
CA PRO A 104 13.49 -15.88 -11.39
C PRO A 104 13.37 -14.56 -10.62
N ARG A 105 12.36 -13.75 -10.98
CA ARG A 105 11.98 -12.52 -10.26
C ARG A 105 11.38 -12.83 -8.89
N ARG A 106 12.25 -12.99 -7.89
CA ARG A 106 11.91 -12.76 -6.48
C ARG A 106 12.05 -11.25 -6.21
N LEU A 107 10.97 -10.49 -6.37
CA LEU A 107 10.91 -9.11 -5.84
C LEU A 107 10.18 -9.12 -4.51
N THR A 108 10.75 -9.85 -3.55
CA THR A 108 10.40 -9.82 -2.14
C THR A 108 11.35 -8.88 -1.42
N VAL A 109 10.81 -7.75 -0.96
CA VAL A 109 11.08 -7.16 0.36
C VAL A 109 12.57 -7.05 0.75
N GLU A 110 13.35 -6.16 0.11
CA GLU A 110 14.70 -5.80 0.62
C GLU A 110 15.11 -4.38 0.18
N ARG A 111 14.26 -3.37 0.43
CA ARG A 111 14.64 -1.96 0.19
C ARG A 111 14.27 -0.97 1.29
N ALA A 112 13.75 -1.45 2.41
CA ALA A 112 13.34 -0.60 3.54
C ALA A 112 14.34 -0.57 4.71
N LYS A 113 15.45 -1.33 4.67
CA LYS A 113 16.39 -1.42 5.81
C LYS A 113 17.62 -0.49 5.74
N ARG A 114 17.95 0.12 4.60
CA ARG A 114 19.21 0.90 4.43
C ARG A 114 19.10 2.42 4.55
N ARG A 115 18.03 2.97 5.13
CA ARG A 115 17.93 4.42 5.38
C ARG A 115 17.66 4.79 6.85
N ARG A 116 17.74 3.83 7.77
CA ARG A 116 17.52 4.04 9.20
C ARG A 116 18.80 4.03 10.06
N GLU A 117 19.96 3.67 9.51
CA GLU A 117 21.24 3.69 10.28
C GLU A 117 21.96 5.05 10.28
N ARG A 118 21.65 5.97 9.34
CA ARG A 118 22.40 7.24 9.24
C ARG A 118 21.92 8.32 10.21
N SER A 119 20.78 8.12 10.88
CA SER A 119 20.16 9.15 11.74
C SER A 119 20.43 8.98 13.23
N GLU A 120 20.99 7.84 13.67
CA GLU A 120 21.28 7.57 15.08
C GLU A 120 22.67 8.06 15.52
N ARG A 121 23.64 8.19 14.59
CA ARG A 121 25.01 8.67 14.91
C ARG A 121 25.13 10.17 15.24
N ARG A 122 24.04 10.93 15.25
CA ARG A 122 24.06 12.38 15.52
C ARG A 122 23.53 12.78 16.89
N ARG A 123 23.13 11.83 17.74
CA ARG A 123 22.58 12.13 19.07
C ARG A 123 23.49 11.83 20.27
N GLU A 124 24.70 11.29 20.06
CA GLU A 124 25.59 10.89 21.16
C GLU A 124 26.86 11.73 21.36
N ALA A 125 26.93 12.96 20.82
CA ALA A 125 27.99 13.90 21.20
C ALA A 125 27.45 15.33 21.14
N PRO A 126 27.45 16.13 22.22
CA PRO A 126 28.55 16.24 23.18
C PRO A 126 28.13 16.45 24.66
N GLU A 127 28.46 15.51 25.55
CA GLU A 127 28.33 15.71 27.01
C GLU A 127 29.69 15.65 27.74
N LEU A 128 30.77 16.13 27.11
CA LEU A 128 32.11 16.20 27.73
C LEU A 128 32.87 17.51 27.47
N ALA A 129 32.19 18.66 27.53
CA ALA A 129 32.85 19.97 27.41
C ALA A 129 32.45 20.96 28.53
N ARG A 130 32.25 20.46 29.74
CA ARG A 130 32.20 21.26 30.98
C ARG A 130 33.17 20.73 32.02
N ALA A 131 34.43 20.59 31.64
CA ALA A 131 35.53 20.41 32.59
C ALA A 131 36.82 20.83 31.89
N ASN A 132 37.08 22.14 31.87
CA ASN A 132 38.41 22.76 31.86
C ASN A 132 38.22 24.27 31.75
N ALA A 133 37.79 24.86 32.87
CA ALA A 133 37.98 26.26 33.18
C ALA A 133 39.08 26.33 34.23
N SER A 134 40.25 26.83 33.84
CA SER A 134 41.25 27.49 34.70
C SER A 134 42.14 28.31 33.80
#